data_AF-Q4C6V1-F1
#
_entry.id   AF-Q4C6V1-F1
#
_cell.length_a   1.000
_cell.length_b   1.000
_cell.length_c   1.000
_cell.angle_alpha   90.00
_cell.angle_beta   90.00
_cell.angle_gamma   90.00
#
_symmetry.space_group_name_H-M   'P 1'
#
loop_
_entity.id
_entity.type
_entity.pdbx_description
1 polymer ?
#
loop_
_entity_poly.entity_id
_entity_poly.type
_entity_poly.pdbx_seq_one_letter_code
_entity_poly.pdbx_strand_id
1 'polypeptide(L)' 'MKNILYCLDNGTEIGWLIDPNDKSVFIYFAQQKTLLFEAENDILSVPDFAKSFNLTVGELWAFLL' A
#
# COMPACT_ATOMS: atom_id res chain seq x y z
N MET A 1 -10.05 5.05 -5.56
CA MET A 1 -10.58 4.19 -4.47
C MET A 1 -11.61 3.15 -4.93
N LYS A 2 -12.63 3.49 -5.74
CA LYS A 2 -13.72 2.55 -6.13
C LYS A 2 -13.24 1.19 -6.64
N ASN A 3 -12.23 1.15 -7.51
CA ASN A 3 -11.69 -0.10 -8.03
C ASN A 3 -10.96 -0.94 -6.97
N ILE A 4 -10.25 -0.29 -6.03
CA ILE A 4 -9.59 -0.98 -4.92
C ILE A 4 -10.63 -1.69 -4.06
N LEU A 5 -11.71 -0.99 -3.69
CA LEU A 5 -12.80 -1.57 -2.91
C LEU A 5 -13.49 -2.73 -3.64
N TYR A 6 -13.78 -2.54 -4.94
CA TYR A 6 -14.33 -3.63 -5.77
C TYR A 6 -13.44 -4.87 -5.76
N CYS A 7 -12.12 -4.71 -5.91
CA CYS A 7 -11.18 -5.83 -5.88
C CYS A 7 -11.14 -6.51 -4.50
N LEU A 8 -11.15 -5.73 -3.41
CA LEU A 8 -11.17 -6.26 -2.05
C LEU A 8 -12.44 -7.09 -1.78
N ASP A 9 -13.60 -6.62 -2.23
CA ASP A 9 -14.87 -7.34 -2.13
C ASP A 9 -14.89 -8.66 -2.95
N ASN A 10 -13.96 -8.81 -3.91
CA ASN A 10 -13.85 -9.97 -4.80
C ASN A 10 -12.60 -10.82 -4.52
N GLY A 11 -12.08 -10.81 -3.29
CA GLY A 11 -11.04 -11.74 -2.84
C GLY A 11 -9.61 -11.21 -2.93
N THR A 12 -9.42 -9.93 -3.25
CA THR A 12 -8.10 -9.29 -3.08
C THR A 12 -7.82 -9.07 -1.60
N GLU A 13 -6.63 -9.43 -1.13
CA GLU A 13 -6.26 -9.29 0.29
C GLU A 13 -5.97 -7.84 0.68
N ILE A 14 -5.19 -7.14 -0.17
CA ILE A 14 -4.67 -5.80 0.07
C ILE A 14 -4.66 -4.99 -1.24
N GLY A 15 -4.98 -3.70 -1.17
CA GLY A 15 -4.78 -2.75 -2.26
C GLY A 15 -3.98 -1.53 -1.81
N TRP A 16 -3.00 -1.13 -2.62
CA TRP A 16 -2.24 0.10 -2.40
C TRP A 16 -2.80 1.24 -3.27
N LEU A 17 -2.95 2.42 -2.68
CA LEU A 17 -3.17 3.67 -3.38
C LEU A 17 -1.96 4.56 -3.07
N ILE A 18 -1.13 4.74 -4.10
CA ILE A 18 0.08 5.57 -4.04
C ILE A 18 -0.31 6.96 -4.55
N ASP A 19 -0.12 7.99 -3.74
CA ASP A 19 -0.33 9.39 -4.15
C ASP A 19 1.01 10.11 -4.28
N PRO A 20 1.50 10.34 -5.52
CA PRO A 20 2.77 11.02 -5.74
C PRO A 20 2.79 12.49 -5.33
N ASN A 21 1.65 13.17 -5.26
CA ASN A 21 1.61 14.59 -4.93
C ASN A 21 1.91 14.81 -3.44
N ASP A 22 1.31 13.96 -2.61
CA ASP A 22 1.47 14.00 -1.15
C ASP A 22 2.59 13.06 -0.66
N LYS A 23 3.24 12.32 -1.57
CA LYS A 23 4.22 11.26 -1.27
C LYS A 23 3.74 10.27 -0.20
N SER A 24 2.46 9.93 -0.27
CA SER A 24 1.80 9.05 0.70
C SER A 24 1.35 7.74 0.07
N VAL A 25 1.26 6.70 0.90
CA VAL A 25 0.74 5.39 0.49
C VAL A 25 -0.39 4.97 1.42
N PHE A 26 -1.58 4.81 0.87
CA PHE A 26 -2.72 4.22 1.59
C PHE A 26 -2.80 2.73 1.29
N ILE A 27 -2.90 1.93 2.34
CA ILE A 27 -3.05 0.49 2.24
C ILE A 27 -4.44 0.10 2.76
N TYR A 28 -5.26 -0.46 1.87
CA TYR A 28 -6.61 -0.91 2.15
C TYR A 28 -6.62 -2.43 2.30
N PHE A 29 -7.25 -2.92 3.37
CA PHE A 29 -7.41 -4.35 3.64
C PHE A 29 -8.87 -4.75 3.40
N ALA A 30 -9.11 -6.04 3.08
CA ALA A 30 -10.46 -6.58 2.86
C ALA A 30 -11.42 -6.37 4.06
N GLN A 31 -10.90 -6.16 5.27
CA GLN A 31 -11.67 -5.90 6.50
C GLN A 31 -11.95 -4.41 6.74
N GLN A 32 -11.86 -3.58 5.69
CA GLN A 32 -12.09 -2.13 5.71
C GLN A 32 -11.17 -1.32 6.65
N LYS A 33 -10.03 -1.90 7.07
CA LYS A 33 -8.96 -1.12 7.69
C LYS A 33 -8.19 -0.39 6.60
N THR A 34 -7.83 0.86 6.86
CA THR A 34 -6.90 1.64 6.04
C THR A 34 -5.71 2.04 6.89
N LEU A 35 -4.51 1.90 6.33
CA LEU A 35 -3.28 2.45 6.90
C LEU A 35 -2.74 3.53 5.97
N LEU A 36 -2.12 4.55 6.54
CA LEU A 36 -1.41 5.62 5.84
C LEU A 36 0.07 5.53 6.21
N PHE A 37 0.92 5.56 5.20
CA PHE A 37 2.37 5.58 5.33
C PHE A 37 2.95 6.79 4.62
N GLU A 38 3.83 7.51 5.31
CA GLU A 38 4.40 8.79 4.84
C GLU A 38 5.89 8.91 5.18
N ALA A 39 6.37 8.29 6.26
CA ALA A 39 7.78 8.42 6.65
C ALA A 39 8.67 7.53 5.79
N GLU A 40 9.84 8.02 5.36
CA GLU A 40 10.73 7.30 4.45
C GLU A 40 11.13 5.89 4.96
N ASN A 41 11.25 5.72 6.28
CA ASN A 41 11.63 4.46 6.92
C ASN A 41 10.44 3.54 7.20
N ASP A 42 9.21 3.97 6.92
CA ASP A 42 8.03 3.12 7.08
C ASP A 42 8.10 1.95 6.10
N ILE A 43 7.89 0.74 6.61
CA ILE A 43 7.82 -0.48 5.79
C ILE A 43 6.37 -0.69 5.38
N LEU A 44 6.13 -0.76 4.07
CA LEU A 44 4.78 -0.91 3.52
C LEU A 44 4.22 -2.30 3.85
N SER A 45 2.96 -2.34 4.28
CA SER A 45 2.27 -3.60 4.59
C SER A 45 2.00 -4.41 3.33
N VAL A 46 2.34 -5.69 3.38
CA VAL A 46 2.20 -6.65 2.28
C VAL A 46 1.36 -7.86 2.72
N PRO A 47 0.76 -8.60 1.79
CA PRO A 47 0.10 -9.87 2.09
C PRO A 47 1.07 -10.91 2.64
N ASP A 48 0.54 -11.95 3.28
CA ASP A 48 1.35 -12.98 3.94
C ASP A 48 2.32 -13.70 2.98
N PHE A 49 1.90 -13.94 1.74
CA PHE A 49 2.75 -14.59 0.72
C PHE A 49 3.95 -13.73 0.31
N ALA A 50 3.88 -12.41 0.51
CA ALA A 50 4.87 -11.44 0.08
C ALA A 50 5.74 -10.91 1.22
N LYS A 51 5.72 -11.52 2.42
CA LYS A 51 6.49 -11.06 3.60
C LYS A 51 8.01 -10.89 3.38
N SER A 52 8.60 -11.54 2.38
CA SER A 52 10.01 -11.33 2.03
C SER A 52 10.25 -10.02 1.27
N PHE A 53 9.20 -9.41 0.72
CA PHE A 53 9.23 -8.12 0.04
C PHE A 53 9.08 -7.00 1.07
N ASN A 54 10.22 -6.55 1.59
CA ASN A 54 10.31 -5.44 2.52
C ASN A 54 10.61 -4.16 1.74
N LEU A 55 9.56 -3.42 1.36
CA LEU A 55 9.69 -2.15 0.66
C LEU A 55 9.42 -0.99 1.62
N THR A 56 10.38 -0.10 1.76
CA THR A 56 10.19 1.17 2.48
C THR A 56 9.53 2.23 1.60
N VAL A 57 8.88 3.22 2.21
CA VAL A 57 8.34 4.39 1.49
C VAL A 57 9.45 5.12 0.73
N GLY A 58 10.64 5.28 1.32
CA GLY A 58 11.78 5.91 0.67
C GLY A 58 12.22 5.18 -0.61
N GLU A 59 12.34 3.85 -0.54
CA GLU A 59 12.68 3.01 -1.70
C GLU A 59 11.59 3.08 -2.79
N LEU A 60 10.31 3.09 -2.42
CA LEU A 60 9.21 3.24 -3.38
C LEU A 60 9.35 4.52 -4.20
N TRP A 61 9.64 5.66 -3.54
CA TRP A 61 9.78 6.93 -4.23
C TRP A 61 11.08 7.03 -5.03
N ALA A 62 12.15 6.34 -4.60
CA ALA A 62 13.37 6.24 -5.38
C ALA A 62 13.18 5.54 -6.74
N PHE A 63 12.16 4.68 -6.89
CA PHE A 63 11.83 4.05 -8.18
C PHE A 63 11.08 4.96 -9.16
N LEU A 64 10.47 6.03 -8.66
CA LEU A 64 9.64 6.95 -9.45
C LEU A 64 10.39 8.23 -9.87
N LEU A 65 11.69 8.31 -9.55
CA LEU A 65 12.60 9.43 -9.84
C LEU A 65 13.52 9.13 -11.02
#